data_AF-A0A0M3SBN1-F1
#
_entry.id   AF-A0A0M3SBN1-F1
#
_cell.length_a   1.000
_cell.length_b   1.000
_cell.length_c   1.000
_cell.angle_alpha   90.00
_cell.angle_beta   90.00
_cell.angle_gamma   90.00
#
_symmetry.space_group_name_H-M   'P 1'
#
loop_
_entity.id
_entity.type
_entity.pdbx_description
1 polymer ?
#
loop_
_entity_poly.entity_id
_entity_poly.type
_entity_poly.pdbx_seq_one_letter_code
_entity_poly.pdbx_strand_id
1 'polypeptide(L)'
;ELSYAVQCVAGLYLSQISFSMDCLFAAVMILVAAQLKIVSCRILKLKAEESGEQGGGSGDVGGGVALENEQKPYENLCQCIESHQQILRFIIRLQNAMSPIAMTQFFFSVLVACMALFQATYSKDFTAVFRCVAFMPIPCGQVLLYCLAAHDVTEQAEAVSQAAYSCSWVEADRRFKRALRLVMCRAQRPLVLTAGRLYPIDRGAFLTLVNASYSYYALLGHINRRSMQDQL
;
A
#
# COMPACT_ATOMS: atom_id res chain seq x y z
N GLU A 1 -7.43 24.26 -37.05
CA GLU A 1 -8.43 24.53 -35.99
C GLU A 1 -9.17 23.29 -35.50
N LEU A 2 -10.04 22.65 -36.28
CA LEU A 2 -10.82 21.48 -35.81
C LEU A 2 -9.94 20.31 -35.32
N SER A 3 -8.85 19.99 -36.04
CA SER A 3 -7.92 18.92 -35.63
C SER A 3 -7.17 19.23 -34.32
N TYR A 4 -6.78 20.50 -34.09
CA TYR A 4 -6.14 20.91 -32.83
C TYR A 4 -7.13 20.88 -31.67
N ALA A 5 -8.37 21.31 -31.90
CA ALA A 5 -9.44 21.21 -30.91
C ALA A 5 -9.71 19.73 -30.54
N VAL A 6 -9.78 18.83 -31.53
CA VAL A 6 -9.94 17.39 -31.30
C VAL A 6 -8.75 16.80 -30.54
N GLN A 7 -7.52 17.18 -30.87
CA GLN A 7 -6.31 16.73 -30.15
C GLN A 7 -6.31 17.19 -28.68
N CYS A 8 -6.66 18.45 -28.42
CA CYS A 8 -6.76 18.98 -27.07
C CYS A 8 -7.84 18.26 -26.24
N VAL A 9 -9.03 18.05 -26.82
CA VAL A 9 -10.12 17.33 -26.14
C VAL A 9 -9.73 15.88 -25.87
N ALA A 10 -9.11 15.19 -26.84
CA ALA A 10 -8.63 13.83 -26.66
C ALA A 10 -7.56 13.75 -25.55
N GLY A 11 -6.62 14.69 -25.52
CA GLY A 11 -5.59 14.74 -24.48
C GLY A 11 -6.16 14.98 -23.08
N LEU A 12 -7.11 15.90 -22.94
CA LEU A 12 -7.82 16.13 -21.68
C LEU A 12 -8.61 14.90 -21.23
N TYR A 13 -9.25 14.20 -22.17
CA TYR A 13 -10.02 13.00 -21.85
C TYR A 13 -9.11 11.86 -21.38
N LEU A 14 -7.98 11.65 -22.04
CA LEU A 14 -6.98 10.64 -21.65
C LEU A 14 -6.33 10.94 -20.30
N SER A 15 -6.03 12.21 -20.01
CA SER A 15 -5.46 12.59 -18.71
C SER A 15 -6.47 12.42 -17.57
N GLN A 16 -7.74 12.75 -17.80
CA GLN A 16 -8.82 12.51 -16.84
C GLN A 16 -9.03 11.03 -16.56
N ILE A 17 -9.01 10.17 -17.60
CA ILE A 17 -9.08 8.71 -17.42
C ILE A 17 -7.89 8.22 -16.57
N SER A 18 -6.68 8.66 -16.90
CA SER A 18 -5.47 8.21 -16.20
C SER A 18 -5.51 8.62 -14.72
N PHE A 19 -5.87 9.87 -14.44
CA PHE A 19 -6.03 10.37 -13.08
C PHE A 19 -7.13 9.64 -12.32
N SER A 20 -8.26 9.34 -12.98
CA SER A 20 -9.35 8.57 -12.38
C SER A 20 -8.91 7.15 -12.02
N MET A 21 -8.11 6.50 -12.86
CA MET A 21 -7.54 5.18 -12.59
C MET A 21 -6.57 5.21 -11.41
N ASP A 22 -5.72 6.25 -11.30
CA ASP A 22 -4.83 6.45 -10.16
C ASP A 22 -5.60 6.69 -8.85
N CYS A 23 -6.67 7.49 -8.88
CA CYS A 23 -7.54 7.72 -7.73
C CYS A 23 -8.27 6.45 -7.30
N LEU A 24 -8.82 5.70 -8.26
CA LEU A 24 -9.46 4.41 -8.00
C LEU A 24 -8.47 3.44 -7.36
N PHE A 25 -7.24 3.39 -7.88
CA PHE A 25 -6.16 2.57 -7.33
C PHE A 25 -5.88 2.89 -5.87
N ALA A 26 -5.62 4.17 -5.57
CA ALA A 26 -5.31 4.62 -4.23
C ALA A 26 -6.47 4.32 -3.26
N ALA A 27 -7.71 4.57 -3.71
CA ALA A 27 -8.90 4.27 -2.92
C ALA A 27 -9.02 2.78 -2.58
N VAL A 28 -8.82 1.89 -3.56
CA VAL A 28 -8.86 0.44 -3.32
C VAL A 28 -7.79 0.00 -2.33
N MET A 29 -6.57 0.53 -2.45
CA MET A 29 -5.48 0.22 -1.52
C MET A 29 -5.78 0.67 -0.08
N ILE A 30 -6.31 1.89 0.07
CA ILE A 30 -6.74 2.42 1.38
C ILE A 30 -7.87 1.56 1.97
N LEU A 31 -8.84 1.16 1.16
CA LEU A 31 -9.92 0.27 1.60
C LEU A 31 -9.38 -1.09 2.05
N VAL A 32 -8.42 -1.67 1.33
CA VAL A 32 -7.75 -2.92 1.73
C VAL A 32 -7.05 -2.76 3.06
N ALA A 33 -6.26 -1.70 3.24
CA ALA A 33 -5.59 -1.42 4.51
C ALA A 33 -6.61 -1.28 5.66
N ALA A 34 -7.71 -0.55 5.42
CA ALA A 34 -8.79 -0.42 6.39
C ALA A 34 -9.44 -1.78 6.74
N GLN A 35 -9.68 -2.65 5.77
CA GLN A 35 -10.22 -4.00 6.00
C GLN A 35 -9.28 -4.87 6.83
N LEU A 36 -7.97 -4.82 6.55
CA LEU A 36 -6.97 -5.52 7.38
C LEU A 36 -6.97 -4.97 8.82
N LYS A 37 -7.12 -3.65 9.00
CA LYS A 37 -7.23 -3.02 10.32
C LYS A 37 -8.48 -3.47 11.09
N ILE A 38 -9.62 -3.53 10.41
CA ILE A 38 -10.87 -4.03 11.00
C ILE A 38 -10.70 -5.49 11.48
N VAL A 39 -10.11 -6.34 10.65
CA VAL A 39 -9.81 -7.75 11.01
C VAL A 39 -8.90 -7.80 12.23
N SER A 40 -7.81 -7.03 12.26
CA SER A 40 -6.90 -6.95 13.40
C SER A 40 -7.63 -6.52 14.69
N CYS A 41 -8.47 -5.49 14.62
CA CYS A 41 -9.25 -5.03 15.78
C CYS A 41 -10.27 -6.08 16.25
N ARG A 42 -10.90 -6.84 15.35
CA ARG A 42 -11.82 -7.92 15.72
C ARG A 42 -11.10 -9.04 16.46
N ILE A 43 -9.92 -9.44 16.00
CA ILE A 43 -9.08 -10.45 16.68
C ILE A 43 -8.70 -9.97 18.09
N LEU A 44 -8.34 -8.69 18.24
CA LEU A 44 -8.02 -8.11 19.55
C LEU A 44 -9.25 -7.99 20.47
N LYS A 45 -10.46 -7.76 19.94
CA LYS A 45 -11.68 -7.73 20.75
C LYS A 45 -12.05 -9.10 21.30
N LEU A 46 -11.85 -10.17 20.52
CA LEU A 46 -12.03 -11.55 21.01
C LEU A 46 -11.17 -11.83 22.25
N LYS A 47 -9.94 -11.30 22.30
CA LYS A 47 -9.08 -11.36 23.49
C LYS A 47 -9.67 -10.65 24.71
N ALA A 48 -10.30 -9.49 24.52
CA ALA A 48 -10.86 -8.69 25.61
C ALA A 48 -12.10 -9.35 26.23
N GLU A 49 -12.92 -10.00 25.40
CA GLU A 49 -14.09 -10.79 25.84
C GLU A 49 -13.63 -12.00 26.67
N GLU A 50 -12.64 -12.78 26.20
CA GLU A 50 -12.06 -13.89 26.97
C GLU A 50 -11.43 -13.43 28.31
N SER A 51 -10.77 -12.27 28.33
CA SER A 51 -10.15 -11.74 29.56
C SER A 51 -11.18 -11.22 30.57
N GLY A 52 -12.36 -10.80 30.10
CA GLY A 52 -13.45 -10.31 30.96
C GLY A 52 -14.27 -11.43 31.60
N GLU A 53 -14.46 -12.56 30.91
CA GLU A 53 -15.19 -13.71 31.45
C GLU A 53 -14.42 -14.48 32.52
N GLN A 54 -13.08 -14.43 32.53
CA GLN A 54 -12.28 -15.04 33.60
C GLN A 54 -12.27 -14.27 34.94
N GLY A 55 -12.84 -13.05 34.99
CA GLY A 55 -12.89 -12.21 36.20
C GLY A 55 -14.17 -12.28 37.03
N GLY A 56 -15.19 -13.03 36.60
CA GLY A 56 -16.54 -13.02 37.18
C GLY A 56 -16.96 -14.36 37.79
N GLY A 57 -16.40 -14.73 38.93
CA GLY A 57 -16.87 -15.88 39.69
C GLY A 57 -18.16 -15.60 40.47
N SER A 58 -19.18 -16.44 40.21
CA SER A 58 -20.27 -16.89 41.10
C SER A 58 -21.68 -16.35 40.82
N GLY A 59 -22.55 -17.24 40.32
CA GLY A 59 -24.02 -17.06 40.31
C GLY A 59 -24.75 -17.98 39.32
N ASP A 60 -25.24 -19.09 39.85
CA ASP A 60 -26.08 -20.17 39.32
C ASP A 60 -27.13 -19.90 38.19
N VAL A 61 -27.55 -21.01 37.56
CA VAL A 61 -28.72 -21.28 36.68
C VAL A 61 -28.50 -21.29 35.16
N GLY A 62 -28.49 -22.50 34.57
CA GLY A 62 -28.94 -22.75 33.19
C GLY A 62 -28.06 -23.65 32.31
N GLY A 63 -28.15 -24.98 32.49
CA GLY A 63 -27.39 -26.00 31.73
C GLY A 63 -27.64 -26.08 30.21
N GLY A 64 -28.43 -25.18 29.63
CA GLY A 64 -28.60 -25.02 28.18
C GLY A 64 -27.83 -23.84 27.56
N VAL A 65 -27.37 -22.88 28.38
CA VAL A 65 -26.80 -21.60 27.90
C VAL A 65 -25.27 -21.66 27.74
N ALA A 66 -24.60 -22.59 28.43
CA ALA A 66 -23.14 -22.71 28.41
C ALA A 66 -22.57 -23.14 27.04
N LEU A 67 -23.27 -24.00 26.29
CA LEU A 67 -22.85 -24.40 24.95
C LEU A 67 -23.03 -23.26 23.93
N GLU A 68 -24.05 -22.42 24.10
CA GLU A 68 -24.33 -21.31 23.19
C GLU A 68 -23.31 -20.16 23.34
N ASN A 69 -22.75 -19.98 24.54
CA ASN A 69 -21.75 -18.95 24.82
C ASN A 69 -20.33 -19.35 24.37
N GLU A 70 -19.96 -20.64 24.39
CA GLU A 70 -18.70 -21.14 23.81
C GLU A 70 -18.74 -21.28 22.26
N GLN A 71 -19.93 -21.42 21.66
CA GLN A 71 -20.08 -21.51 20.20
C GLN A 71 -19.83 -20.16 19.51
N LYS A 72 -20.28 -19.05 20.10
CA LYS A 72 -20.15 -17.68 19.58
C LYS A 72 -18.70 -17.23 19.32
N PRO A 73 -17.73 -17.40 20.24
CA PRO A 73 -16.33 -17.00 19.99
C PRO A 73 -15.69 -17.84 18.87
N TYR A 74 -16.06 -19.12 18.74
CA TYR A 74 -15.57 -19.98 17.67
C TYR A 74 -16.13 -19.59 16.29
N GLU A 75 -17.43 -19.29 16.19
CA GLU A 75 -18.05 -18.80 14.95
C GLU A 75 -17.51 -17.44 14.54
N ASN A 76 -17.36 -16.50 15.48
CA ASN A 76 -16.77 -15.18 15.23
C ASN A 76 -15.31 -15.30 14.75
N LEU A 77 -14.52 -16.21 15.33
CA LEU A 77 -13.18 -16.50 14.84
C LEU A 77 -13.24 -17.07 13.41
N CYS A 78 -14.08 -18.07 13.16
CA CYS A 78 -14.20 -18.67 11.82
C CYS A 78 -14.55 -17.62 10.76
N GLN A 79 -15.48 -16.71 11.07
CA GLN A 79 -15.84 -15.60 10.19
C GLN A 79 -14.68 -14.61 9.99
N CYS A 80 -13.90 -14.34 11.04
CA CYS A 80 -12.70 -13.52 10.95
C CYS A 80 -11.62 -14.16 10.06
N ILE A 81 -11.40 -15.47 10.20
CA ILE A 81 -10.47 -16.26 9.39
C ILE A 81 -10.92 -16.25 7.93
N GLU A 82 -12.19 -16.47 7.66
CA GLU A 82 -12.73 -16.46 6.31
C GLU A 82 -12.56 -15.08 5.66
N SER A 83 -12.88 -14.01 6.41
CA SER A 83 -12.68 -12.63 5.97
C SER A 83 -11.20 -12.35 5.66
N HIS A 84 -10.28 -12.76 6.53
CA HIS A 84 -8.85 -12.60 6.31
C HIS A 84 -8.37 -13.35 5.06
N GLN A 85 -8.84 -14.58 4.83
CA GLN A 85 -8.51 -15.34 3.63
C GLN A 85 -9.09 -14.71 2.35
N GLN A 86 -10.30 -14.16 2.40
CA GLN A 86 -10.88 -13.42 1.29
C GLN A 86 -10.07 -12.16 0.97
N ILE A 87 -9.68 -11.39 1.98
CA ILE A 87 -8.82 -10.21 1.83
C ILE A 87 -7.47 -10.60 1.23
N LEU A 88 -6.82 -11.66 1.74
CA LEU A 88 -5.53 -12.12 1.21
C LEU A 88 -5.64 -12.50 -0.28
N ARG A 89 -6.69 -13.23 -0.67
CA ARG A 89 -6.96 -13.58 -2.07
C ARG A 89 -7.22 -12.33 -2.92
N PHE A 90 -7.94 -11.35 -2.38
CA PHE A 90 -8.19 -10.08 -3.05
C PHE A 90 -6.87 -9.33 -3.28
N ILE A 91 -6.01 -9.25 -2.28
CA ILE A 91 -4.71 -8.57 -2.39
C ILE A 91 -3.80 -9.25 -3.41
N ILE A 92 -3.77 -10.59 -3.46
CA ILE A 92 -2.98 -11.30 -4.48
C ILE A 92 -3.49 -11.00 -5.90
N ARG A 93 -4.81 -10.93 -6.09
CA ARG A 93 -5.41 -10.55 -7.38
C ARG A 93 -5.10 -9.10 -7.72
N LEU A 94 -5.24 -8.21 -6.74
CA LEU A 94 -4.90 -6.79 -6.85
C LEU A 94 -3.43 -6.64 -7.24
N GLN A 95 -2.50 -7.27 -6.53
CA GLN A 95 -1.07 -7.24 -6.85
C GLN A 95 -0.79 -7.71 -8.28
N ASN A 96 -1.41 -8.80 -8.74
CA ASN A 96 -1.19 -9.28 -10.11
C ASN A 96 -1.72 -8.31 -11.18
N ALA A 97 -2.86 -7.67 -10.96
CA ALA A 97 -3.40 -6.67 -11.88
C ALA A 97 -2.58 -5.37 -11.86
N MET A 98 -2.07 -5.00 -10.69
CA MET A 98 -1.50 -3.67 -10.43
C MET A 98 0.01 -3.64 -10.65
N SER A 99 0.70 -4.76 -10.52
CA SER A 99 2.15 -4.87 -10.76
C SER A 99 2.60 -4.30 -12.13
N PRO A 100 1.94 -4.62 -13.28
CA PRO A 100 2.31 -4.03 -14.57
C PRO A 100 1.93 -2.55 -14.70
N ILE A 101 0.81 -2.14 -14.10
CA ILE A 101 0.34 -0.75 -14.09
C ILE A 101 1.35 0.12 -13.34
N ALA A 102 1.73 -0.30 -12.13
CA ALA A 102 2.72 0.37 -11.30
C ALA A 102 4.05 0.50 -12.05
N MET A 103 4.55 -0.59 -12.64
CA MET A 103 5.81 -0.57 -13.39
C MET A 103 5.78 0.47 -14.52
N THR A 104 4.66 0.55 -15.25
CA THR A 104 4.45 1.52 -16.33
C THR A 104 4.44 2.95 -15.77
N GLN A 105 3.75 3.18 -14.64
CA GLN A 105 3.69 4.48 -13.97
C GLN A 105 5.06 4.95 -13.46
N PHE A 106 5.83 4.04 -12.87
CA PHE A 106 7.21 4.30 -12.44
C PHE A 106 8.09 4.66 -13.64
N PHE A 107 7.95 3.96 -14.76
CA PHE A 107 8.71 4.25 -15.97
C PHE A 107 8.39 5.64 -16.53
N PHE A 108 7.11 5.99 -16.67
CA PHE A 108 6.70 7.30 -17.16
C PHE A 108 7.09 8.44 -16.20
N SER A 109 6.98 8.23 -14.88
CA SER A 109 7.40 9.26 -13.91
C SER A 109 8.90 9.54 -13.97
N VAL A 110 9.74 8.50 -14.14
CA VAL A 110 11.18 8.66 -14.36
C VAL A 110 11.45 9.40 -15.68
N LEU A 111 10.80 9.02 -16.78
CA LEU A 111 10.97 9.72 -18.06
C LEU A 111 10.60 11.21 -17.98
N VAL A 112 9.47 11.54 -17.34
CA VAL A 112 9.04 12.93 -17.12
C VAL A 112 10.06 13.68 -16.26
N ALA A 113 10.58 13.06 -15.21
CA ALA A 113 11.62 13.65 -14.38
C ALA A 113 12.91 13.91 -15.18
N CYS A 114 13.36 12.95 -16.00
CA CYS A 114 14.53 13.13 -16.87
C CYS A 114 14.33 14.28 -17.86
N MET A 115 13.16 14.38 -18.50
CA MET A 115 12.85 15.49 -19.42
C MET A 115 12.82 16.83 -18.70
N ALA A 116 12.24 16.89 -17.49
CA ALA A 116 12.23 18.11 -16.68
C ALA A 116 13.64 18.56 -16.28
N LEU A 117 14.52 17.63 -15.89
CA LEU A 117 15.92 17.92 -15.55
C LEU A 117 16.71 18.37 -16.77
N PHE A 118 16.49 17.75 -17.93
CA PHE A 118 17.12 18.16 -19.18
C PHE A 118 16.72 19.60 -19.55
N GLN A 119 15.42 19.91 -19.49
CA GLN A 119 14.91 21.24 -19.76
C GLN A 119 15.43 22.26 -18.75
N ALA A 120 15.54 21.91 -17.46
CA ALA A 120 16.14 22.76 -16.44
C ALA A 120 17.62 23.06 -16.68
N THR A 121 18.35 22.13 -17.31
CA THR A 121 19.80 22.27 -17.54
C THR A 121 20.12 23.07 -18.80
N TYR A 122 19.37 22.87 -19.88
CA TYR A 122 19.68 23.43 -21.21
C TYR A 122 18.83 24.63 -21.61
N SER A 123 17.65 24.82 -21.01
CA SER A 123 16.77 25.94 -21.36
C SER A 123 17.25 27.23 -20.70
N LYS A 124 17.47 28.27 -21.51
CA LYS A 124 17.69 29.64 -21.01
C LYS A 124 16.37 30.34 -20.63
N ASP A 125 15.24 29.77 -21.07
CA ASP A 125 13.91 30.32 -20.81
C ASP A 125 13.44 29.96 -19.40
N PHE A 126 13.53 30.94 -18.50
CA PHE A 126 13.12 30.78 -17.10
C PHE A 126 11.67 30.33 -16.94
N THR A 127 10.77 30.79 -17.81
CA THR A 127 9.34 30.40 -17.81
C THR A 127 9.14 28.92 -18.12
N ALA A 128 9.94 28.35 -19.03
CA ALA A 128 9.85 26.93 -19.39
C ALA A 128 10.35 26.05 -18.25
N VAL A 129 11.48 26.42 -17.63
CA VAL A 129 12.03 25.74 -16.46
C VAL A 129 11.05 25.80 -15.28
N PHE A 130 10.48 26.98 -15.00
CA PHE A 130 9.51 27.15 -13.93
C PHE A 130 8.28 26.26 -14.11
N ARG A 131 7.74 26.16 -15.32
CA ARG A 131 6.61 25.25 -15.62
C ARG A 131 6.96 23.79 -15.35
N CYS A 132 8.15 23.34 -15.74
CA CYS A 132 8.56 21.96 -15.51
C CYS A 132 8.80 21.65 -14.04
N VAL A 133 9.45 22.55 -13.31
CA VAL A 133 9.64 22.41 -11.86
C VAL A 133 8.31 22.44 -11.13
N ALA A 134 7.36 23.30 -11.53
CA ALA A 134 6.02 23.36 -10.94
C ALA A 134 5.19 22.09 -11.22
N PHE A 135 5.43 21.40 -12.34
CA PHE A 135 4.74 20.18 -12.71
C PHE A 135 5.32 18.91 -12.06
N MET A 136 6.62 18.91 -11.74
CA MET A 136 7.35 17.75 -11.20
C MET A 136 6.79 17.14 -9.89
N PRO A 137 6.24 17.92 -8.94
CA PRO A 137 5.60 17.38 -7.73
C PRO A 137 4.41 16.48 -8.00
N ILE A 138 3.72 16.63 -9.14
CA ILE A 138 2.50 15.87 -9.47
C ILE A 138 2.81 14.38 -9.65
N PRO A 139 3.65 13.95 -10.61
CA PRO A 139 3.99 12.53 -10.78
C PRO A 139 4.75 11.97 -9.58
N CYS A 140 5.59 12.78 -8.91
CA CYS A 140 6.26 12.38 -7.68
C CYS A 140 5.27 12.10 -6.54
N GLY A 141 4.24 12.93 -6.41
CA GLY A 141 3.16 12.73 -5.43
C GLY A 141 2.33 11.48 -5.71
N GLN A 142 2.03 11.20 -6.98
CA GLN A 142 1.32 9.97 -7.39
C GLN A 142 2.11 8.71 -7.00
N VAL A 143 3.42 8.68 -7.32
CA VAL A 143 4.29 7.56 -6.97
C VAL A 143 4.44 7.43 -5.46
N LEU A 144 4.60 8.54 -4.74
CA LEU A 144 4.68 8.55 -3.27
C LEU A 144 3.40 7.97 -2.65
N LEU A 145 2.22 8.39 -3.10
CA LEU A 145 0.93 7.87 -2.62
C LEU A 145 0.83 6.37 -2.86
N TYR A 146 1.24 5.90 -4.03
CA TYR A 146 1.28 4.47 -4.35
C TYR A 146 2.18 3.70 -3.38
N CYS A 147 3.40 4.19 -3.14
CA CYS A 147 4.34 3.56 -2.22
C CYS A 147 3.85 3.56 -0.77
N LEU A 148 3.23 4.66 -0.32
CA LEU A 148 2.66 4.76 1.02
C LEU A 148 1.52 3.76 1.19
N ALA A 149 0.59 3.70 0.24
CA ALA A 149 -0.54 2.78 0.32
C ALA A 149 -0.07 1.31 0.30
N ALA A 150 0.96 0.98 -0.49
CA ALA A 150 1.57 -0.34 -0.50
C ALA A 150 2.26 -0.70 0.83
N HIS A 151 2.95 0.28 1.43
CA HIS A 151 3.59 0.12 2.73
C HIS A 151 2.56 -0.08 3.85
N ASP A 152 1.50 0.73 3.89
CA ASP A 152 0.42 0.63 4.88
C ASP A 152 -0.26 -0.76 4.84
N VAL A 153 -0.49 -1.31 3.63
CA VAL A 153 -1.03 -2.67 3.49
C VAL A 153 -0.08 -3.73 4.07
N THR A 154 1.23 -3.54 3.87
CA THR A 154 2.26 -4.46 4.40
C THR A 154 2.32 -4.40 5.92
N GLU A 155 2.36 -3.19 6.49
CA GLU A 155 2.37 -2.95 7.94
C GLU A 155 1.10 -3.51 8.60
N GLN A 156 -0.07 -3.24 8.02
CA GLN A 156 -1.33 -3.71 8.58
C GLN A 156 -1.48 -5.24 8.47
N ALA A 157 -0.91 -5.87 7.44
CA ALA A 157 -0.85 -7.33 7.35
C ALA A 157 0.03 -7.93 8.47
N GLU A 158 1.15 -7.29 8.79
CA GLU A 158 2.01 -7.70 9.91
C GLU A 158 1.29 -7.53 11.25
N ALA A 159 0.57 -6.41 11.45
CA ALA A 159 -0.22 -6.18 12.65
C ALA A 159 -1.29 -7.27 12.88
N VAL A 160 -1.91 -7.79 11.81
CA VAL A 160 -2.82 -8.95 11.90
C VAL A 160 -2.09 -10.20 12.39
N SER A 161 -0.86 -10.43 11.94
CA SER A 161 -0.05 -11.58 12.39
C SER A 161 0.29 -11.48 13.90
N GLN A 162 0.64 -10.28 14.37
CA GLN A 162 0.93 -10.01 15.77
C GLN A 162 -0.32 -10.09 16.65
N ALA A 163 -1.46 -9.58 16.17
CA ALA A 163 -2.75 -9.70 16.83
C ALA A 163 -3.20 -11.17 16.95
N ALA A 164 -3.03 -11.96 15.88
CA ALA A 164 -3.31 -13.40 15.92
C ALA A 164 -2.42 -14.11 16.94
N TYR A 165 -1.12 -13.78 16.99
CA TYR A 165 -0.17 -14.39 17.93
C TYR A 165 -0.50 -14.08 19.41
N SER A 166 -0.97 -12.86 19.68
CA SER A 166 -1.22 -12.33 21.04
C SER A 166 -2.61 -12.62 21.60
N CYS A 167 -3.45 -13.34 20.85
CA CYS A 167 -4.72 -13.92 21.33
C CYS A 167 -4.43 -15.00 22.39
N SER A 168 -5.29 -15.16 23.39
CA SER A 168 -5.17 -16.19 24.45
C SER A 168 -5.54 -17.60 23.95
N TRP A 169 -5.01 -17.99 22.79
CA TRP A 169 -5.31 -19.27 22.14
C TRP A 169 -4.81 -20.51 22.88
N VAL A 170 -4.02 -20.34 23.95
CA VAL A 170 -3.45 -21.45 24.73
C VAL A 170 -4.52 -22.23 25.48
N GLU A 171 -5.57 -21.55 25.95
CA GLU A 171 -6.67 -22.15 26.71
C GLU A 171 -7.85 -22.57 25.82
N ALA A 172 -7.88 -22.09 24.57
CA ALA A 172 -8.95 -22.36 23.62
C ALA A 172 -9.04 -23.83 23.13
N ASP A 173 -10.19 -24.19 22.56
CA ASP A 173 -10.47 -25.52 22.03
C ASP A 173 -9.48 -25.96 20.91
N ARG A 174 -9.32 -27.27 20.72
CA ARG A 174 -8.45 -27.86 19.68
C ARG A 174 -8.83 -27.39 18.27
N ARG A 175 -10.12 -27.19 17.99
CA ARG A 175 -10.58 -26.72 16.67
C ARG A 175 -10.15 -25.26 16.44
N PHE A 176 -10.30 -24.42 17.46
CA PHE A 176 -9.87 -23.02 17.47
C PHE A 176 -8.34 -22.91 17.23
N LYS A 177 -7.56 -23.67 17.99
CA LYS A 177 -6.09 -23.72 17.85
C LYS A 177 -5.63 -24.10 16.44
N ARG A 178 -6.28 -25.09 15.82
CA ARG A 178 -5.91 -25.54 14.46
C ARG A 178 -6.21 -24.47 13.40
N ALA A 179 -7.37 -23.81 13.52
CA ALA A 179 -7.77 -22.74 12.59
C ALA A 179 -6.89 -21.49 12.72
N LEU A 180 -6.61 -21.06 13.95
CA LEU A 180 -5.74 -19.91 14.22
C LEU A 180 -4.30 -20.15 13.74
N ARG A 181 -3.77 -21.36 13.91
CA ARG A 181 -2.42 -21.72 13.44
C ARG A 181 -2.28 -21.57 11.92
N LEU A 182 -3.32 -21.91 11.15
CA LEU A 182 -3.32 -21.70 9.70
C LEU A 182 -3.26 -20.20 9.36
N VAL A 183 -3.96 -19.35 10.10
CA VAL A 183 -3.88 -17.90 9.93
C VAL A 183 -2.50 -17.38 10.30
N MET A 184 -1.93 -17.79 11.42
CA MET A 184 -0.56 -17.38 11.81
C MET A 184 0.46 -17.75 10.74
N CYS A 185 0.45 -18.99 10.24
CA CYS A 185 1.37 -19.41 9.18
C CYS A 185 1.19 -18.62 7.87
N ARG A 186 -0.03 -18.15 7.58
CA ARG A 186 -0.31 -17.33 6.38
C ARG A 186 0.04 -15.86 6.59
N ALA A 187 -0.25 -15.31 7.78
CA ALA A 187 0.01 -13.91 8.14
C ALA A 187 1.49 -13.64 8.40
N GLN A 188 2.28 -14.66 8.78
CA GLN A 188 3.74 -14.57 8.88
C GLN A 188 4.45 -14.42 7.53
N ARG A 189 3.78 -14.69 6.40
CA ARG A 189 4.36 -14.40 5.09
C ARG A 189 4.18 -12.90 4.81
N PRO A 190 5.27 -12.12 4.72
CA PRO A 190 5.17 -10.68 4.53
C PRO A 190 4.46 -10.41 3.21
N LEU A 191 3.39 -9.61 3.28
CA LEU A 191 2.58 -9.29 2.13
C LEU A 191 3.21 -8.11 1.39
N VAL A 192 4.28 -8.39 0.65
CA VAL A 192 5.07 -7.38 -0.05
C VAL A 192 4.53 -7.18 -1.47
N LEU A 193 4.04 -5.98 -1.74
CA LEU A 193 3.66 -5.55 -3.08
C LEU A 193 4.92 -5.26 -3.90
N THR A 194 4.98 -5.82 -5.11
CA THR A 194 6.16 -5.74 -5.99
C THR A 194 5.83 -5.11 -7.35
N ALA A 195 6.67 -4.19 -7.84
CA ALA A 195 6.63 -3.65 -9.19
C ALA A 195 7.24 -4.68 -10.15
N GLY A 196 6.48 -5.10 -11.17
CA GLY A 196 6.90 -6.08 -12.17
C GLY A 196 7.44 -7.40 -11.62
N ARG A 197 7.11 -7.78 -10.37
CA ARG A 197 7.72 -8.90 -9.61
C ARG A 197 9.24 -8.80 -9.37
N LEU A 198 9.87 -7.69 -9.71
CA LEU A 198 11.33 -7.50 -9.65
C LEU A 198 11.75 -6.62 -8.47
N TYR A 199 10.92 -5.63 -8.09
CA TYR A 199 11.29 -4.67 -7.05
C TYR A 199 10.17 -4.52 -6.00
N PRO A 200 10.45 -4.68 -4.69
CA PRO A 200 9.47 -4.39 -3.66
C PRO A 200 9.12 -2.90 -3.68
N ILE A 201 7.83 -2.59 -3.76
CA ILE A 201 7.34 -1.21 -3.73
C ILE A 201 7.15 -0.83 -2.28
N ASP A 202 8.05 0.02 -1.80
CA ASP A 202 8.11 0.50 -0.43
C ASP A 202 8.42 2.02 -0.47
N ARG A 203 8.08 2.73 0.60
CA ARG A 203 8.53 4.10 0.86
C ARG A 203 10.06 4.22 0.77
N GLY A 204 10.82 3.24 1.25
CA GLY A 204 12.28 3.19 1.14
C GLY A 204 12.77 3.10 -0.31
N ALA A 205 12.08 2.33 -1.15
CA ALA A 205 12.35 2.25 -2.58
C ALA A 205 12.22 3.62 -3.27
N PHE A 206 11.16 4.37 -2.94
CA PHE A 206 10.96 5.72 -3.48
C PHE A 206 12.05 6.69 -3.04
N LEU A 207 12.38 6.72 -1.74
CA LEU A 207 13.44 7.58 -1.22
C LEU A 207 14.79 7.29 -1.88
N THR A 208 15.10 6.01 -2.10
CA THR A 208 16.33 5.60 -2.79
C THR A 208 16.36 6.14 -4.22
N LEU A 209 15.24 6.03 -4.95
CA LEU A 209 15.11 6.54 -6.32
C LEU A 209 15.26 8.07 -6.38
N VAL A 210 14.61 8.79 -5.46
CA VAL A 210 14.68 10.26 -5.38
C VAL A 210 16.10 10.71 -5.04
N ASN A 211 16.75 10.09 -4.04
CA ASN A 211 18.12 10.40 -3.67
C ASN A 211 19.09 10.15 -4.83
N ALA A 212 18.96 9.01 -5.51
CA ALA A 212 19.78 8.69 -6.68
C ALA A 212 19.60 9.73 -7.81
N SER A 213 18.35 10.13 -8.07
CA SER A 213 18.02 11.16 -9.07
C SER A 213 18.62 12.52 -8.72
N TYR A 214 18.53 12.92 -7.44
CA TYR A 214 19.14 14.16 -6.95
C TYR A 214 20.66 14.14 -7.04
N SER A 215 21.30 13.04 -6.64
CA SER A 215 22.76 12.87 -6.78
C SER A 215 23.21 12.96 -8.24
N TYR A 216 22.45 12.36 -9.17
CA TYR A 216 22.73 12.45 -10.60
C TYR A 216 22.59 13.89 -11.12
N TYR A 217 21.53 14.60 -10.72
CA TYR A 217 21.35 16.01 -11.06
C TYR A 217 22.48 16.90 -10.50
N ALA A 218 22.86 16.71 -9.23
CA ALA A 218 23.95 17.45 -8.60
C ALA A 218 25.29 17.22 -9.31
N LEU A 219 25.55 15.96 -9.71
CA LEU A 219 26.74 15.61 -10.48
C LEU A 219 26.76 16.30 -11.85
N LEU A 220 25.65 16.25 -12.59
CA LEU A 220 25.49 16.94 -13.87
C LEU A 220 25.68 18.45 -13.74
N GLY A 221 25.08 19.06 -12.72
CA GLY A 221 25.25 20.48 -12.42
C GLY A 221 26.71 20.85 -12.12
N HIS A 222 27.41 19.99 -11.39
CA HIS A 222 28.83 20.19 -11.08
C HIS A 222 29.73 20.02 -12.31
N ILE A 223 29.46 19.03 -13.18
CA ILE A 223 30.18 18.83 -14.45
C ILE A 223 29.96 20.04 -15.37
N ASN A 224 28.70 20.49 -15.52
CA ASN A 224 28.35 21.63 -16.36
C ASN A 224 29.02 22.93 -15.89
N ARG A 225 29.13 23.13 -14.56
CA ARG A 225 29.83 24.28 -13.98
C ARG A 225 31.34 24.22 -14.24
N ARG A 226 31.97 23.04 -14.17
CA ARG A 226 33.38 22.85 -14.51
C ARG A 226 33.65 23.11 -15.99
N SER A 227 32.84 22.57 -16.90
CA SER A 227 33.02 22.80 -18.34
C SER A 227 32.92 24.28 -18.72
N MET A 228 32.13 25.09 -18.01
CA MET A 228 32.12 26.55 -18.22
C MET A 228 33.36 27.25 -17.67
N GLN A 229 33.99 26.73 -16.60
CA GLN A 229 35.25 27.26 -16.09
C GLN A 229 36.44 26.93 -17.00
N ASP A 230 36.45 25.77 -17.66
CA ASP A 230 37.51 25.38 -18.59
C ASP A 230 37.44 26.14 -19.95
N GLN A 231 36.34 26.84 -20.23
CA GLN A 231 36.15 27.66 -21.44
C GLN A 231 36.49 29.15 -21.26
N LEU A 232 36.77 29.60 -20.03
CA LEU A 232 37.14 30.97 -19.67
C LEU A 232 38.65 31.10 -19.45
#